data_AF-A0A1J5TG60-F1
#
_entry.id   AF-A0A1J5TG60-F1
#
_cell.length_a   1.000
_cell.length_b   1.000
_cell.length_c   1.000
_cell.angle_alpha   90.00
_cell.angle_beta   90.00
_cell.angle_gamma   90.00
#
_symmetry.space_group_name_H-M   'P 1'
#
loop_
_entity.id
_entity.type
_entity.pdbx_description
1 polymer ?
#
loop_
_entity_poly.entity_id
_entity_poly.type
_entity_poly.pdbx_seq_one_letter_code
_entity_poly.pdbx_strand_id
1 'polypeptide(L)'
;MKIKFRHIFLIGSSIVLLLLGTINYFIFRPNILLFSFFNIPVTKNIIHSSVAIHFFSWYFSDITWCAALSLTVVAFSELQLIRNNISKILILSLPFVTEAAQGFHLIGGTFDINDILCYSIIIFLINILPPLLISVNMKKVKEQLWPAMIFIIFLAMAVASVPNNYNHHTYHKPVPQPCVTHKGLSYSPVLLKVNLTGYYTMKDLPEAQRTVPDYIVNKLNSLSYGKYSLANGVTPNLTLNITYTTDSYQHYGAEIRGYVYDGDFYITLPANYITFEKLDDDIADKVNTFINYGWCRNCPQPCNP
;
A
#
# COMPACT_ATOMS: atom_id res chain seq x y z
N MET A 1 -18.35 -23.63 -37.85
CA MET A 1 -17.87 -22.25 -37.59
C MET A 1 -16.56 -22.06 -38.35
N LYS A 2 -16.46 -21.12 -39.30
CA LYS A 2 -15.20 -20.89 -40.06
C LYS A 2 -14.34 -19.88 -39.29
N ILE A 3 -13.22 -20.33 -38.75
CA ILE A 3 -12.25 -19.49 -38.04
C ILE A 3 -11.54 -18.62 -39.08
N LYS A 4 -11.84 -17.31 -39.10
CA LYS A 4 -11.11 -16.32 -39.90
C LYS A 4 -9.78 -15.94 -39.25
N PHE A 5 -8.81 -15.49 -40.05
CA PHE A 5 -7.51 -14.96 -39.59
C PHE A 5 -7.62 -13.96 -38.44
N ARG A 6 -8.63 -13.08 -38.48
CA ARG A 6 -8.95 -12.13 -37.39
C ARG A 6 -9.12 -12.80 -36.03
N HIS A 7 -9.81 -13.94 -35.94
CA HIS A 7 -10.01 -14.63 -34.67
C HIS A 7 -8.71 -15.27 -34.16
N ILE A 8 -7.90 -15.81 -35.07
CA ILE A 8 -6.56 -16.34 -34.74
C ILE A 8 -5.69 -15.22 -34.20
N PHE A 9 -5.73 -14.05 -34.84
CA PHE A 9 -5.01 -12.87 -34.38
C PHE A 9 -5.48 -12.42 -32.99
N LEU A 10 -6.79 -12.25 -32.76
CA LEU A 10 -7.33 -11.81 -31.46
C LEU A 10 -6.98 -12.78 -30.33
N ILE A 11 -7.16 -14.08 -30.54
CA ILE A 11 -6.83 -15.11 -29.54
C ILE A 11 -5.31 -15.17 -29.32
N GLY A 12 -4.52 -15.12 -30.40
CA GLY A 12 -3.07 -15.10 -30.33
C GLY A 12 -2.54 -13.89 -29.54
N SER A 13 -3.04 -12.69 -29.84
CA SER A 13 -2.71 -11.46 -29.09
C SER A 13 -3.13 -11.56 -27.63
N SER A 14 -4.30 -12.14 -27.33
CA SER A 14 -4.73 -12.37 -25.95
C SER A 14 -3.77 -13.28 -25.19
N ILE A 15 -3.30 -14.36 -25.80
CA ILE A 15 -2.33 -15.29 -25.18
C ILE A 15 -1.00 -14.57 -24.92
N VAL A 16 -0.50 -13.82 -25.90
CA VAL A 16 0.74 -13.05 -25.76
C VAL A 16 0.64 -12.02 -24.63
N LEU A 17 -0.46 -11.28 -24.55
CA LEU A 17 -0.69 -10.30 -23.47
C LEU A 17 -0.78 -10.98 -22.10
N LEU A 18 -1.46 -12.13 -22.00
CA LEU A 18 -1.56 -12.88 -20.75
C LEU A 18 -0.19 -13.38 -20.27
N LEU A 19 0.65 -13.87 -21.20
CA LEU A 19 2.02 -14.27 -20.90
C LEU A 19 2.90 -13.08 -20.49
N LEU A 20 2.79 -11.94 -21.20
CA LEU A 20 3.53 -10.72 -20.86
C LEU A 20 3.19 -10.22 -19.46
N GLY A 21 1.90 -10.17 -19.12
CA GLY A 21 1.45 -9.80 -17.78
C GLY A 21 1.96 -10.76 -16.71
N THR A 22 1.94 -12.07 -16.99
CA THR A 22 2.42 -13.11 -16.06
C THR A 22 3.93 -13.04 -15.83
N ILE A 23 4.72 -12.88 -16.90
CA ILE A 23 6.19 -12.76 -16.81
C ILE A 23 6.56 -11.49 -16.06
N ASN A 24 5.91 -10.36 -16.36
CA ASN A 24 6.14 -9.12 -15.63
C ASN A 24 5.79 -9.27 -14.14
N TYR A 25 4.63 -9.87 -13.85
CA TYR A 25 4.20 -10.11 -12.48
C TYR A 25 5.17 -11.03 -11.73
N PHE A 26 5.71 -12.05 -12.39
CA PHE A 26 6.75 -12.92 -11.83
C PHE A 26 8.03 -12.17 -11.46
N ILE A 27 8.49 -11.26 -12.33
CA ILE A 27 9.73 -10.48 -12.11
C ILE A 27 9.57 -9.48 -10.95
N PHE A 28 8.44 -8.79 -10.86
CA PHE A 28 8.26 -7.68 -9.91
C PHE A 28 7.47 -8.05 -8.64
N ARG A 29 6.71 -9.15 -8.65
CA ARG A 29 5.85 -9.63 -7.54
C ARG A 29 5.99 -11.15 -7.30
N PRO A 30 7.18 -11.65 -6.96
CA PRO A 30 7.41 -13.09 -6.84
C PRO A 30 6.76 -13.76 -5.61
N ASN A 31 6.29 -12.99 -4.61
CA ASN A 31 5.73 -13.52 -3.36
C ASN A 31 4.20 -13.81 -3.43
N ILE A 32 3.73 -14.48 -4.47
CA ILE A 32 2.31 -14.89 -4.61
C ILE A 32 2.13 -16.41 -4.55
N LEU A 33 0.92 -16.85 -4.16
CA LEU A 33 0.55 -18.26 -3.97
C LEU A 33 0.90 -19.12 -5.18
N LEU A 34 0.62 -18.63 -6.39
CA LEU A 34 0.92 -19.35 -7.63
C LEU A 34 2.42 -19.69 -7.80
N PHE A 35 3.32 -18.83 -7.31
CA PHE A 35 4.76 -19.03 -7.41
C PHE A 35 5.38 -19.71 -6.18
N SER A 36 4.63 -19.83 -5.08
CA SER A 36 5.05 -20.56 -3.88
C SER A 36 5.34 -22.04 -4.15
N PHE A 37 4.62 -22.66 -5.09
CA PHE A 37 4.85 -24.03 -5.52
C PHE A 37 6.24 -24.27 -6.13
N PHE A 38 6.86 -23.23 -6.70
CA PHE A 38 8.13 -23.37 -7.42
C PHE A 38 9.36 -23.13 -6.53
N ASN A 39 9.19 -22.75 -5.25
CA ASN A 39 10.29 -22.53 -4.29
C ASN A 39 11.45 -21.69 -4.84
N ILE A 40 11.15 -20.71 -5.71
CA ILE A 40 12.18 -19.90 -6.36
C ILE A 40 12.72 -18.88 -5.34
N PRO A 41 14.02 -18.89 -5.02
CA PRO A 41 14.59 -17.96 -4.05
C PRO A 41 14.49 -16.53 -4.58
N VAL A 42 13.67 -15.73 -3.92
CA VAL A 42 13.45 -14.33 -4.26
C VAL A 42 14.62 -13.50 -3.74
N THR A 43 15.56 -13.17 -4.62
CA THR A 43 16.49 -12.07 -4.35
C THR A 43 15.71 -10.76 -4.49
N LYS A 44 15.45 -10.10 -3.35
CA LYS A 44 15.01 -8.69 -3.33
C LYS A 44 16.11 -7.87 -4.00
N ASN A 45 16.00 -7.63 -5.30
CA ASN A 45 16.87 -6.67 -5.94
C ASN A 45 16.52 -5.28 -5.40
N ILE A 46 17.55 -4.61 -4.91
CA ILE A 46 17.56 -3.22 -4.50
C ILE A 46 17.36 -2.42 -5.78
N ILE A 47 16.17 -1.88 -6.03
CA ILE A 47 15.92 -1.05 -7.21
C ILE A 47 15.46 0.33 -6.78
N HIS A 48 16.26 1.34 -7.15
CA HIS A 48 16.00 2.75 -6.94
C HIS A 48 14.67 3.18 -7.57
N SER A 49 13.92 4.03 -6.88
CA SER A 49 12.60 4.53 -7.28
C SER A 49 12.65 5.27 -8.63
N SER A 50 12.30 4.58 -9.72
CA SER A 50 11.97 5.21 -11.00
C SER A 50 10.51 5.02 -11.33
N VAL A 51 9.91 6.00 -12.03
CA VAL A 51 8.51 5.95 -12.47
C VAL A 51 8.25 4.69 -13.31
N ALA A 52 9.21 4.26 -14.12
CA ALA A 52 9.11 3.04 -14.93
C ALA A 52 8.97 1.78 -14.05
N ILE A 53 9.75 1.66 -12.98
CA ILE A 53 9.67 0.51 -12.07
C ILE A 53 8.33 0.51 -11.34
N HIS A 54 7.83 1.68 -10.94
CA HIS A 54 6.50 1.78 -10.33
C HIS A 54 5.42 1.33 -11.33
N PHE A 55 5.51 1.73 -12.59
CA PHE A 55 4.60 1.28 -13.63
C PHE A 55 4.61 -0.25 -13.85
N PHE A 56 5.80 -0.84 -14.01
CA PHE A 56 5.93 -2.28 -14.21
C PHE A 56 5.56 -3.09 -12.96
N SER A 57 5.75 -2.56 -11.76
CA SER A 57 5.46 -3.30 -10.52
C SER A 57 3.99 -3.27 -10.10
N TRP A 58 3.21 -2.31 -10.60
CA TRP A 58 1.85 -2.05 -10.12
C TRP A 58 0.79 -2.02 -11.22
N TYR A 59 1.05 -1.54 -12.44
CA TYR A 59 -0.02 -1.32 -13.43
C TYR A 59 0.09 -2.19 -14.69
N PHE A 60 1.31 -2.55 -15.10
CA PHE A 60 1.52 -3.21 -16.39
C PHE A 60 0.83 -4.58 -16.51
N SER A 61 0.89 -5.39 -15.46
CA SER A 61 0.25 -6.71 -15.46
C SER A 61 -1.27 -6.60 -15.51
N ASP A 62 -1.87 -5.65 -14.80
CA ASP A 62 -3.33 -5.47 -14.77
C ASP A 62 -3.86 -4.93 -16.10
N ILE A 63 -3.12 -4.01 -16.73
CA ILE A 63 -3.41 -3.55 -18.11
C ILE A 63 -3.41 -4.72 -19.09
N THR A 64 -2.34 -5.52 -19.07
CA THR A 64 -2.15 -6.61 -20.04
C THR A 64 -3.16 -7.74 -19.83
N TRP A 65 -3.50 -8.08 -18.59
CA TRP A 65 -4.54 -9.06 -18.28
C TRP A 65 -5.94 -8.57 -18.62
N CYS A 66 -6.28 -7.31 -18.31
CA CYS A 66 -7.57 -6.72 -18.69
C CYS A 66 -7.72 -6.64 -20.21
N ALA A 67 -6.65 -6.29 -20.93
CA ALA A 67 -6.64 -6.29 -22.39
C ALA A 67 -6.82 -7.70 -22.97
N ALA A 68 -6.13 -8.70 -22.42
CA ALA A 68 -6.30 -10.10 -22.81
C ALA A 68 -7.74 -10.60 -22.62
N LEU A 69 -8.33 -10.32 -21.45
CA LEU A 69 -9.73 -10.65 -21.16
C LEU A 69 -10.67 -10.02 -22.20
N SER A 70 -10.48 -8.74 -22.48
CA SER A 70 -11.30 -7.98 -23.43
C SER A 70 -11.19 -8.54 -24.85
N LEU A 71 -9.97 -8.87 -25.33
CA LEU A 71 -9.77 -9.49 -26.64
C LEU A 71 -10.40 -10.89 -26.73
N THR A 72 -10.35 -11.66 -25.64
CA THR A 72 -11.01 -12.97 -25.56
C THR A 72 -12.53 -12.83 -25.68
N VAL A 73 -13.12 -11.85 -24.99
CA VAL A 73 -14.56 -11.56 -25.09
C VAL A 73 -14.94 -11.15 -26.51
N VAL A 74 -14.15 -10.31 -27.18
CA VAL A 74 -14.37 -9.95 -28.60
C VAL A 74 -14.33 -11.19 -29.49
N ALA A 75 -13.25 -11.98 -29.41
CA ALA A 75 -13.08 -13.17 -30.25
C ALA A 75 -14.22 -14.17 -30.04
N PHE A 76 -14.62 -14.43 -28.79
CA PHE A 76 -15.67 -15.39 -28.46
C PHE A 76 -17.07 -14.86 -28.79
N SER A 77 -17.27 -13.54 -28.74
CA SER A 77 -18.49 -12.90 -29.25
C SER A 77 -18.61 -13.06 -30.77
N GLU A 78 -17.53 -12.82 -31.52
CA GLU A 78 -17.52 -12.98 -32.99
C GLU A 78 -17.74 -14.44 -33.42
N LEU A 79 -17.18 -15.38 -32.64
CA LEU A 79 -17.41 -16.81 -32.81
C LEU A 79 -18.78 -17.29 -32.28
N GLN A 80 -19.65 -16.39 -31.81
CA GLN A 80 -20.95 -16.74 -31.24
C GLN A 80 -20.88 -17.77 -30.09
N LEU A 81 -19.74 -17.87 -29.40
CA LEU A 81 -19.57 -18.66 -28.18
C LEU A 81 -20.14 -17.92 -26.97
N ILE A 82 -20.09 -16.58 -26.99
CA ILE A 82 -20.74 -15.69 -26.02
C ILE A 82 -21.79 -14.85 -26.77
N ARG A 83 -23.01 -15.37 -26.83
CA ARG A 83 -24.10 -14.74 -27.60
C ARG A 83 -24.79 -13.61 -26.83
N ASN A 84 -24.97 -13.78 -25.54
CA ASN A 84 -25.75 -12.86 -24.71
C ASN A 84 -24.90 -11.68 -24.23
N ASN A 85 -25.41 -10.45 -24.38
CA ASN A 85 -24.71 -9.27 -23.88
C ASN A 85 -24.56 -9.25 -22.37
N ILE A 86 -25.53 -9.81 -21.64
CA ILE A 86 -25.41 -9.97 -20.18
C ILE A 86 -24.16 -10.78 -19.84
N SER A 87 -23.86 -11.86 -20.58
CA SER A 87 -22.65 -12.66 -20.38
C SER A 87 -21.38 -11.87 -20.70
N LYS A 88 -21.39 -11.03 -21.74
CA LYS A 88 -20.26 -10.14 -22.06
C LYS A 88 -20.02 -9.13 -20.94
N ILE A 89 -21.08 -8.48 -20.44
CA ILE A 89 -21.02 -7.52 -19.34
C ILE A 89 -20.50 -8.21 -18.08
N LEU A 90 -21.02 -9.40 -17.75
CA LEU A 90 -20.56 -10.16 -16.58
C LEU A 90 -19.07 -10.49 -16.66
N ILE A 91 -18.59 -10.98 -17.81
CA ILE A 91 -17.16 -11.29 -17.97
C ILE A 91 -16.31 -10.02 -17.90
N LEU A 92 -16.71 -8.93 -18.55
CA LEU A 92 -15.97 -7.66 -18.50
C LEU A 92 -16.06 -6.98 -17.14
N SER A 93 -17.06 -7.32 -16.31
CA SER A 93 -17.19 -6.82 -14.94
C SER A 93 -16.27 -7.54 -13.94
N LEU A 94 -15.66 -8.67 -14.33
CA LEU A 94 -14.84 -9.49 -13.45
C LEU A 94 -13.73 -8.72 -12.71
N PRO A 95 -12.91 -7.88 -13.39
CA PRO A 95 -11.87 -7.10 -12.70
C PRO A 95 -12.45 -6.19 -11.60
N PHE A 96 -13.60 -5.58 -11.84
CA PHE A 96 -14.27 -4.72 -10.84
C PHE A 96 -14.85 -5.52 -9.68
N VAL A 97 -15.40 -6.71 -9.96
CA VAL A 97 -15.91 -7.60 -8.92
C VAL A 97 -14.76 -8.10 -8.05
N THR A 98 -13.58 -8.36 -8.61
CA THR A 98 -12.40 -8.75 -7.83
C THR A 98 -11.89 -7.61 -6.96
N GLU A 99 -11.83 -6.37 -7.47
CA GLU A 99 -11.49 -5.19 -6.65
C GLU A 99 -12.50 -4.98 -5.52
N ALA A 100 -13.80 -5.02 -5.83
CA ALA A 100 -14.84 -4.89 -4.81
C ALA A 100 -14.73 -6.00 -3.76
N ALA A 101 -14.47 -7.25 -4.18
CA ALA A 101 -14.25 -8.36 -3.26
C ALA A 101 -13.00 -8.16 -2.38
N GLN A 102 -11.94 -7.54 -2.89
CA GLN A 102 -10.78 -7.15 -2.08
C GLN A 102 -11.13 -6.02 -1.10
N GLY A 103 -11.93 -5.03 -1.50
CA GLY A 103 -12.40 -3.95 -0.63
C GLY A 103 -13.30 -4.43 0.52
N PHE A 104 -14.10 -5.47 0.27
CA PHE A 104 -14.89 -6.15 1.30
C PHE A 104 -14.12 -7.24 2.06
N HIS A 105 -12.81 -7.40 1.82
CA HIS A 105 -11.96 -8.43 2.44
C HIS A 105 -12.42 -9.88 2.19
N LEU A 106 -13.12 -10.14 1.08
CA LEU A 106 -13.56 -11.48 0.66
C LEU A 106 -12.46 -12.26 -0.08
N ILE A 107 -11.65 -11.55 -0.86
CA ILE A 107 -10.50 -12.08 -1.59
C ILE A 107 -9.27 -11.31 -1.17
N GLY A 108 -8.11 -11.96 -1.18
CA GLY A 108 -6.88 -11.28 -0.80
C GLY A 108 -6.39 -10.25 -1.80
N GLY A 109 -6.02 -9.08 -1.29
CA GLY A 109 -5.51 -7.97 -2.08
C GLY A 109 -5.73 -6.62 -1.41
N THR A 110 -5.46 -5.57 -2.16
CA THR A 110 -5.70 -4.18 -1.76
C THR A 110 -6.66 -3.57 -2.77
N PHE A 111 -7.76 -3.00 -2.28
CA PHE A 111 -8.65 -2.23 -3.14
C PHE A 111 -7.94 -0.96 -3.63
N ASP A 112 -7.77 -0.82 -4.95
CA ASP A 112 -7.20 0.39 -5.56
C ASP A 112 -8.18 1.02 -6.57
N ILE A 113 -8.51 2.30 -6.33
CA ILE A 113 -9.36 3.09 -7.23
C ILE A 113 -8.64 3.28 -8.58
N ASN A 114 -7.32 3.34 -8.60
CA ASN A 114 -6.55 3.45 -9.84
C ASN A 114 -6.72 2.21 -10.72
N ASP A 115 -6.88 1.03 -10.12
CA ASP A 115 -7.10 -0.22 -10.86
C ASP A 115 -8.49 -0.22 -11.50
N ILE A 116 -9.52 0.24 -10.78
CA ILE A 116 -10.87 0.46 -11.32
C ILE A 116 -10.85 1.44 -12.51
N LEU A 117 -10.12 2.56 -12.39
CA LEU A 117 -9.97 3.52 -13.48
C LEU A 117 -9.24 2.89 -14.68
N CYS A 118 -8.18 2.12 -14.41
CA CYS A 118 -7.40 1.45 -15.44
C CYS A 118 -8.25 0.44 -16.23
N TYR A 119 -8.99 -0.43 -15.56
CA TYR A 119 -9.91 -1.38 -16.19
C TYR A 119 -10.97 -0.66 -17.03
N SER A 120 -11.52 0.44 -16.52
CA SER A 120 -12.52 1.26 -17.23
C SER A 120 -11.96 1.81 -18.54
N ILE A 121 -10.72 2.34 -18.51
CA ILE A 121 -10.04 2.88 -19.70
C ILE A 121 -9.76 1.79 -20.72
N ILE A 122 -9.21 0.64 -20.29
CA ILE A 122 -8.87 -0.45 -21.21
C ILE A 122 -10.11 -1.04 -21.88
N ILE A 123 -11.17 -1.28 -21.10
CA ILE A 123 -12.44 -1.78 -21.63
C ILE A 123 -13.03 -0.76 -22.60
N PHE A 124 -13.01 0.53 -22.27
CA PHE A 124 -13.50 1.59 -23.17
C PHE A 124 -12.71 1.66 -24.49
N LEU A 125 -11.38 1.67 -24.43
CA LEU A 125 -10.51 1.72 -25.62
C LEU A 125 -10.70 0.52 -26.54
N ILE A 126 -10.82 -0.69 -25.98
CA ILE A 126 -11.03 -1.91 -26.77
C ILE A 126 -12.44 -1.96 -27.37
N ASN A 127 -13.44 -1.39 -26.68
CA ASN A 127 -14.80 -1.27 -27.22
C ASN A 127 -14.92 -0.25 -28.37
N ILE A 128 -14.01 0.71 -28.47
CA ILE A 128 -13.98 1.70 -29.58
C ILE A 128 -13.34 1.12 -30.85
N LEU A 129 -12.44 0.13 -30.74
CA LEU A 129 -11.59 -0.32 -31.85
C LEU A 129 -12.28 -1.24 -32.89
N PRO A 130 -13.40 -1.93 -32.59
CA PRO A 130 -14.30 -2.50 -33.60
C PRO A 130 -15.80 -2.18 -33.34
N PRO A 131 -16.69 -2.24 -34.36
CA PRO A 131 -18.08 -1.79 -34.17
C PRO A 131 -18.85 -2.74 -33.24
N LEU A 132 -19.22 -2.21 -32.07
CA LEU A 132 -20.31 -2.62 -31.18
C LEU A 132 -20.27 -4.06 -30.64
N LEU A 133 -19.47 -4.26 -29.59
CA LEU A 133 -19.54 -5.40 -28.66
C LEU A 133 -20.92 -5.57 -27.99
N ILE A 134 -21.74 -4.51 -27.97
CA ILE A 134 -23.05 -4.45 -27.31
C ILE A 134 -24.13 -4.06 -28.33
N SER A 135 -24.68 -5.02 -29.06
CA SER A 135 -25.98 -4.84 -29.74
C SER A 135 -27.07 -5.49 -28.89
N VAL A 136 -27.88 -4.68 -28.21
CA VAL A 136 -28.91 -5.17 -27.28
C VAL A 136 -29.97 -5.95 -28.05
N ASN A 137 -29.81 -7.27 -28.11
CA ASN A 137 -30.86 -8.16 -28.59
C ASN A 137 -30.96 -9.38 -27.66
N MET A 138 -31.97 -9.35 -26.79
CA MET A 138 -32.21 -10.37 -25.78
C MET A 138 -33.03 -11.51 -26.37
N LYS A 139 -32.39 -12.58 -26.87
CA LYS A 139 -33.08 -13.87 -27.06
C LYS A 139 -32.19 -15.08 -26.73
N LYS A 140 -32.77 -15.92 -25.86
CA LYS A 140 -32.44 -17.31 -25.48
C LYS A 140 -31.40 -17.52 -24.35
N VAL A 141 -31.90 -18.09 -23.25
CA VAL A 141 -31.19 -18.44 -22.00
C VAL A 141 -30.77 -19.92 -22.00
N LYS A 142 -30.12 -20.38 -23.07
CA LYS A 142 -29.43 -21.68 -23.05
C LYS A 142 -28.14 -21.54 -23.83
N GLU A 143 -27.04 -21.31 -23.09
CA GLU A 143 -25.62 -21.46 -23.47
C GLU A 143 -24.76 -20.72 -22.41
N GLN A 144 -24.83 -21.16 -21.15
CA GLN A 144 -24.13 -20.53 -20.02
C GLN A 144 -22.75 -21.15 -19.71
N LEU A 145 -22.37 -22.25 -20.37
CA LEU A 145 -21.16 -23.00 -20.02
C LEU A 145 -19.86 -22.23 -20.29
N TRP A 146 -19.73 -21.57 -21.44
CA TRP A 146 -18.51 -20.81 -21.78
C TRP A 146 -18.31 -19.58 -20.89
N PRO A 147 -19.32 -18.72 -20.66
CA PRO A 147 -19.19 -17.62 -19.70
C PRO A 147 -18.90 -18.10 -18.28
N ALA A 148 -19.56 -19.16 -17.82
CA ALA A 148 -19.31 -19.72 -16.49
C ALA A 148 -17.88 -20.27 -16.37
N MET A 149 -17.36 -20.92 -17.41
CA MET A 149 -15.98 -21.42 -17.42
C MET A 149 -14.95 -20.28 -17.37
N ILE A 150 -15.15 -19.21 -18.15
CA ILE A 150 -14.28 -18.02 -18.10
C ILE A 150 -14.33 -17.38 -16.72
N PHE A 151 -15.53 -17.28 -16.13
CA PHE A 151 -15.73 -16.74 -14.79
C PHE A 151 -15.01 -17.57 -13.73
N ILE A 152 -15.14 -18.89 -13.76
CA ILE A 152 -14.48 -19.81 -12.83
C ILE A 152 -12.95 -19.76 -12.98
N ILE A 153 -12.44 -19.77 -14.21
CA ILE A 153 -11.00 -19.70 -14.47
C ILE A 153 -10.43 -18.37 -13.98
N PHE A 154 -11.11 -17.26 -14.26
CA PHE A 154 -10.68 -15.94 -13.80
C PHE A 154 -10.67 -15.86 -12.27
N LEU A 155 -11.73 -16.34 -11.62
CA LEU A 155 -11.82 -16.35 -10.15
C LEU A 155 -10.72 -17.24 -9.53
N ALA A 156 -10.47 -18.41 -10.10
CA ALA A 156 -9.40 -19.30 -9.64
C ALA A 156 -8.02 -18.63 -9.78
N MET A 157 -7.78 -17.92 -10.89
CA MET A 157 -6.55 -17.16 -11.10
C MET A 157 -6.42 -15.96 -10.16
N ALA A 158 -7.52 -15.26 -9.87
CA ALA A 158 -7.55 -14.15 -8.91
C ALA A 158 -7.25 -14.63 -7.48
N VAL A 159 -7.70 -15.82 -7.11
CA VAL A 159 -7.33 -16.45 -5.82
C VAL A 159 -5.87 -16.92 -5.84
N ALA A 160 -5.38 -17.43 -6.96
CA ALA A 160 -4.00 -17.89 -7.08
C ALA A 160 -2.96 -16.75 -7.12
N SER A 161 -3.35 -15.56 -7.57
CA SER A 161 -2.51 -14.36 -7.58
C SER A 161 -2.42 -13.65 -6.24
N VAL A 162 -3.14 -14.12 -5.22
CA VAL A 162 -3.07 -13.59 -3.86
C VAL A 162 -1.65 -13.81 -3.27
N PRO A 163 -1.06 -12.84 -2.56
CA PRO A 163 0.22 -13.00 -1.87
C PRO A 163 0.25 -14.25 -0.99
N ASN A 164 1.37 -14.98 -0.93
CA ASN A 164 1.50 -16.17 -0.08
C ASN A 164 1.34 -15.88 1.43
N ASN A 165 1.41 -14.60 1.79
CA ASN A 165 1.16 -14.11 3.15
C ASN A 165 -0.33 -13.86 3.45
N TYR A 166 -1.25 -14.27 2.56
CA TYR A 166 -2.71 -14.21 2.76
C TYR A 166 -3.29 -15.53 3.28
N ASN A 167 -2.47 -16.36 3.93
CA ASN A 167 -3.01 -17.16 5.03
C ASN A 167 -3.54 -16.16 6.04
N HIS A 168 -4.86 -16.22 6.29
CA HIS A 168 -5.61 -15.52 7.31
C HIS A 168 -4.88 -14.42 8.09
N HIS A 169 -5.61 -13.34 8.35
CA HIS A 169 -5.61 -12.71 9.66
C HIS A 169 -5.92 -13.72 10.81
N THR A 170 -5.22 -14.85 10.94
CA THR A 170 -4.44 -14.99 12.15
C THR A 170 -3.63 -13.71 12.21
N TYR A 171 -4.14 -12.76 13.00
CA TYR A 171 -3.29 -12.19 14.00
C TYR A 171 -2.32 -13.30 14.39
N HIS A 172 -1.12 -13.33 13.80
CA HIS A 172 0.04 -13.55 14.62
C HIS A 172 -0.22 -12.53 15.71
N LYS A 173 -0.76 -12.99 16.85
CA LYS A 173 -0.53 -12.34 18.13
C LYS A 173 0.93 -11.95 17.98
N PRO A 174 1.25 -10.66 17.77
CA PRO A 174 2.63 -10.27 17.51
C PRO A 174 3.40 -11.02 18.58
N VAL A 175 4.31 -11.92 18.18
CA VAL A 175 5.05 -12.77 19.14
C VAL A 175 5.36 -11.82 20.27
N PRO A 176 4.73 -12.00 21.48
CA PRO A 176 4.53 -10.89 22.39
C PRO A 176 5.87 -10.23 22.53
N GLN A 177 5.98 -9.03 21.95
CA GLN A 177 7.27 -8.40 21.79
C GLN A 177 7.85 -8.36 23.20
N PRO A 178 9.09 -8.84 23.40
CA PRO A 178 9.62 -8.99 24.73
C PRO A 178 9.43 -7.67 25.48
N CYS A 179 9.08 -7.75 26.76
CA CYS A 179 9.05 -6.56 27.60
C CYS A 179 10.45 -5.96 27.60
N VAL A 180 10.58 -4.77 27.04
CA VAL A 180 11.83 -4.00 27.02
C VAL A 180 11.66 -2.83 27.97
N THR A 181 12.52 -2.75 28.97
CA THR A 181 12.63 -1.60 29.87
C THR A 181 13.90 -0.85 29.54
N HIS A 182 13.78 0.46 29.38
CA HIS A 182 14.91 1.34 29.13
C HIS A 182 14.97 2.39 30.23
N LYS A 183 16.09 2.44 30.95
CA LYS A 183 16.32 3.43 32.01
C LYS A 183 16.43 4.84 31.44
N GLY A 184 16.13 5.86 32.24
CA GLY A 184 16.36 7.23 31.82
C GLY A 184 17.82 7.47 31.37
N LEU A 185 18.02 8.33 30.37
CA LEU A 185 19.35 8.68 29.90
C LEU A 185 20.05 9.55 30.95
N SER A 186 21.14 9.07 31.52
CA SER A 186 21.87 9.77 32.59
C SER A 186 23.00 10.67 32.09
N TYR A 187 23.39 10.56 30.81
CA TYR A 187 24.47 11.34 30.24
C TYR A 187 24.00 12.73 29.78
N SER A 188 24.96 13.67 29.74
CA SER A 188 24.77 15.04 29.25
C SER A 188 26.04 15.48 28.50
N PRO A 189 25.92 16.06 27.29
CA PRO A 189 24.68 16.32 26.58
C PRO A 189 24.11 15.04 25.92
N VAL A 190 22.79 14.95 25.83
CA VAL A 190 22.09 14.03 24.92
C VAL A 190 22.11 14.65 23.53
N LEU A 191 22.89 14.06 22.62
CA LEU A 191 22.96 14.52 21.23
C LEU A 191 21.70 14.12 20.47
N LEU A 192 20.92 15.13 20.10
CA LEU A 192 19.58 15.00 19.53
C LEU A 192 19.57 15.30 18.03
N LYS A 193 18.92 14.44 17.26
CA LYS A 193 18.52 14.72 15.88
C LYS A 193 17.00 14.74 15.79
N VAL A 194 16.43 15.84 15.30
CA VAL A 194 14.98 15.97 15.08
C VAL A 194 14.70 15.93 13.58
N ASN A 195 13.90 14.96 13.14
CA ASN A 195 13.40 14.87 11.78
C ASN A 195 11.90 15.16 11.79
N LEU A 196 11.45 16.04 10.90
CA LEU A 196 10.06 16.45 10.81
C LEU A 196 9.45 16.02 9.48
N THR A 197 8.26 15.42 9.56
CA THR A 197 7.39 15.07 8.44
C THR A 197 5.97 15.57 8.73
N GLY A 198 5.14 15.73 7.70
CA GLY A 198 3.77 16.19 7.90
C GLY A 198 2.84 15.80 6.75
N TYR A 199 1.57 15.66 7.07
CA TYR A 199 0.51 15.36 6.11
C TYR A 199 -0.32 16.64 5.86
N TYR A 200 -0.24 17.14 4.63
CA TYR A 200 -1.23 18.01 3.99
C TYR A 200 -1.27 19.55 4.16
N THR A 201 -0.63 20.22 5.13
CA THR A 201 -0.86 21.70 5.26
C THR A 201 0.29 22.57 5.76
N MET A 202 1.49 22.05 5.99
CA MET A 202 2.62 22.94 6.31
C MET A 202 3.09 23.66 5.03
N LYS A 203 2.49 24.82 4.76
CA LYS A 203 2.87 25.74 3.66
C LYS A 203 4.38 26.03 3.67
N ASP A 204 5.00 25.93 4.84
CA ASP A 204 6.43 26.18 5.07
C ASP A 204 7.13 25.01 5.79
N LEU A 205 6.84 23.75 5.43
CA LEU A 205 7.56 22.57 5.98
C LEU A 205 9.10 22.72 5.93
N PRO A 206 9.71 23.28 4.87
CA PRO A 206 11.16 23.51 4.85
C PRO A 206 11.64 24.50 5.92
N GLU A 207 10.83 25.51 6.28
CA GLU A 207 11.16 26.48 7.31
C GLU A 207 10.93 25.91 8.71
N ALA A 208 9.87 25.11 8.88
CA ALA A 208 9.64 24.35 10.11
C ALA A 208 10.79 23.35 10.36
N GLN A 209 11.28 22.67 9.32
CA GLN A 209 12.46 21.79 9.39
C GLN A 209 13.75 22.50 9.81
N ARG A 210 13.83 23.82 9.62
CA ARG A 210 14.97 24.63 10.08
C ARG A 210 14.81 25.11 11.51
N THR A 211 13.61 25.55 11.88
CA THR A 211 13.36 26.32 13.12
C THR A 211 12.89 25.48 14.29
N VAL A 212 12.08 24.44 14.03
CA VAL A 212 11.50 23.59 15.08
C VAL A 212 12.54 22.73 15.80
N PRO A 213 13.60 22.17 15.17
CA PRO A 213 14.64 21.45 15.90
C PRO A 213 15.29 22.30 17.00
N ASP A 214 15.62 23.55 16.69
CA ASP A 214 16.17 24.51 17.67
C ASP A 214 15.15 24.82 18.77
N TYR A 215 13.89 25.07 18.39
CA TYR A 215 12.81 25.31 19.35
C TYR A 215 12.64 24.16 20.35
N ILE A 216 12.52 22.92 19.85
CA ILE A 216 12.37 21.72 20.68
C ILE A 216 13.57 21.52 21.60
N VAL A 217 14.80 21.71 21.11
CA VAL A 217 16.01 21.60 21.94
C VAL A 217 16.05 22.66 23.02
N ASN A 218 15.70 23.90 22.69
CA ASN A 218 15.63 24.98 23.67
C ASN A 218 14.58 24.70 24.74
N LYS A 219 13.40 24.19 24.35
CA LYS A 219 12.36 23.79 25.28
C LYS A 219 12.81 22.64 26.17
N LEU A 220 13.38 21.58 25.60
CA LEU A 220 13.95 20.45 26.34
C LEU A 220 15.02 20.91 27.35
N ASN A 221 15.87 21.86 26.94
CA ASN A 221 16.89 22.44 27.82
C ASN A 221 16.31 23.29 28.94
N SER A 222 15.19 23.98 28.72
CA SER A 222 14.47 24.69 29.78
C SER A 222 13.90 23.75 30.85
N LEU A 223 13.58 22.51 30.46
CA LEU A 223 13.02 21.49 31.35
C LEU A 223 14.08 20.64 32.07
N SER A 224 15.30 20.57 31.53
CA SER A 224 16.38 19.69 32.02
C SER A 224 17.74 20.38 32.10
N TYR A 225 17.76 21.69 32.36
CA TYR A 225 18.96 22.47 32.67
C TYR A 225 20.14 22.25 31.71
N GLY A 226 19.90 22.32 30.39
CA GLY A 226 20.98 22.22 29.39
C GLY A 226 21.42 20.80 29.04
N LYS A 227 20.63 19.78 29.36
CA LYS A 227 20.93 18.36 29.07
C LYS A 227 20.98 17.99 27.59
N TYR A 228 20.43 18.79 26.67
CA TYR A 228 20.24 18.43 25.27
C TYR A 228 21.06 19.34 24.34
N SER A 229 21.58 18.76 23.24
CA SER A 229 22.28 19.51 22.19
C SER A 229 21.99 18.90 20.83
N LEU A 230 21.94 19.70 19.76
CA LEU A 230 21.75 19.19 18.40
C LEU A 230 22.99 18.42 17.93
N ALA A 231 22.76 17.26 17.31
CA ALA A 231 23.78 16.40 16.74
C ALA A 231 24.26 16.91 15.36
N ASN A 232 24.90 18.08 15.35
CA ASN A 232 25.37 18.74 14.12
C ASN A 232 26.61 18.04 13.54
N GLY A 233 26.40 17.11 12.61
CA GLY A 233 27.47 16.40 11.90
C GLY A 233 28.14 15.27 12.70
N VAL A 234 27.58 14.93 13.87
CA VAL A 234 28.00 13.82 14.73
C VAL A 234 26.86 12.82 14.87
N THR A 235 27.18 11.58 15.22
CA THR A 235 26.17 10.53 15.42
C THR A 235 25.29 10.88 16.62
N PRO A 236 23.95 11.01 16.45
CA PRO A 236 23.04 11.32 17.55
C PRO A 236 22.90 10.13 18.51
N ASN A 237 22.70 10.42 19.79
CA ASN A 237 22.30 9.43 20.80
C ASN A 237 20.77 9.26 20.86
N LEU A 238 20.03 10.28 20.45
CA LEU A 238 18.57 10.29 20.37
C LEU A 238 18.14 10.84 19.01
N THR A 239 17.36 10.07 18.26
CA THR A 239 16.69 10.53 17.04
C THR A 239 15.19 10.61 17.26
N LEU A 240 14.60 11.79 17.09
CA LEU A 240 13.16 12.00 17.13
C LEU A 240 12.64 12.16 15.70
N ASN A 241 11.73 11.27 15.30
CA ASN A 241 10.95 11.43 14.08
C ASN A 241 9.56 11.91 14.48
N ILE A 242 9.27 13.18 14.23
CA ILE A 242 7.99 13.82 14.56
C ILE A 242 7.20 13.96 13.27
N THR A 243 6.01 13.37 13.25
CA THR A 243 5.07 13.47 12.14
C THR A 243 3.87 14.29 12.58
N TYR A 244 3.73 15.49 12.05
CA TYR A 244 2.57 16.33 12.33
C TYR A 244 1.35 15.88 11.55
N THR A 245 0.22 15.87 12.23
CA THR A 245 -1.10 15.53 11.68
C THR A 245 -2.05 16.71 11.89
N THR A 246 -2.99 16.89 10.97
CA THR A 246 -4.06 17.89 11.12
C THR A 246 -5.42 17.24 10.91
N ASP A 247 -6.43 17.68 11.65
CA ASP A 247 -7.81 17.32 11.36
C ASP A 247 -8.44 18.27 10.34
N SER A 248 -9.70 17.99 9.97
CA SER A 248 -10.47 18.84 9.04
C SER A 248 -10.84 20.23 9.60
N TYR A 249 -10.58 20.47 10.88
CA TYR A 249 -10.89 21.71 11.61
C TYR A 249 -9.64 22.55 11.91
N GLN A 250 -8.50 22.22 11.30
CA GLN A 250 -7.20 22.87 11.54
C GLN A 250 -6.66 22.70 12.96
N HIS A 251 -7.10 21.68 13.69
CA HIS A 251 -6.40 21.27 14.91
C HIS A 251 -5.17 20.45 14.55
N TYR A 252 -4.13 20.61 15.36
CA TYR A 252 -2.84 19.98 15.20
C TYR A 252 -2.69 18.79 16.15
N GLY A 253 -2.00 17.77 15.70
CA GLY A 253 -1.58 16.60 16.47
C GLY A 253 -0.21 16.11 15.99
N ALA A 254 0.36 15.13 16.67
CA ALA A 254 1.66 14.60 16.28
C ALA A 254 1.84 13.13 16.67
N GLU A 255 2.55 12.39 15.82
CA GLU A 255 3.13 11.11 16.14
C GLU A 255 4.64 11.23 16.27
N ILE A 256 5.20 10.77 17.40
CA ILE A 256 6.62 10.87 17.70
C ILE A 256 7.18 9.45 17.85
N ARG A 257 8.21 9.14 17.06
CA ARG A 257 9.04 7.94 17.22
C ARG A 257 10.43 8.36 17.66
N GLY A 258 10.77 8.02 18.91
CA GLY A 258 12.10 8.23 19.47
C GLY A 258 12.94 6.97 19.34
N TYR A 259 14.17 7.12 18.86
CA TYR A 259 15.15 6.04 18.75
C TYR A 259 16.37 6.38 19.58
N VAL A 260 16.72 5.47 20.47
CA VAL A 260 17.95 5.41 21.25
C VAL A 260 18.65 4.11 20.88
N TYR A 261 19.98 4.05 21.02
CA TYR A 261 20.82 2.97 20.49
C TYR A 261 20.27 1.54 20.67
N ASP A 262 19.70 1.25 21.84
CA ASP A 262 19.18 -0.05 22.28
C ASP A 262 17.66 -0.08 22.50
N GLY A 263 16.92 0.97 22.12
CA GLY A 263 15.49 1.03 22.34
C GLY A 263 14.77 2.14 21.60
N ASP A 264 13.45 2.01 21.50
CA ASP A 264 12.57 3.00 20.89
C ASP A 264 11.36 3.26 21.77
N PHE A 265 10.81 4.47 21.64
CA PHE A 265 9.54 4.83 22.26
C PHE A 265 8.62 5.51 21.25
N TYR A 266 7.32 5.41 21.51
CA TYR A 266 6.28 5.97 20.67
C TYR A 266 5.34 6.81 21.51
N ILE A 267 5.07 8.02 21.04
CA ILE A 267 4.14 8.97 21.65
C ILE A 267 3.14 9.39 20.58
N THR A 268 1.85 9.32 20.91
CA THR A 268 0.78 9.88 20.07
C THR A 268 0.15 11.05 20.81
N LEU A 269 0.08 12.19 20.13
CA LEU A 269 -0.67 13.37 20.54
C LEU A 269 -1.87 13.52 19.60
N PRO A 270 -3.11 13.43 20.12
CA PRO A 270 -4.30 13.54 19.29
C PRO A 270 -4.38 14.93 18.63
N ALA A 271 -5.08 15.02 17.50
CA ALA A 271 -5.26 16.27 16.76
C ALA A 271 -6.28 17.20 17.44
N ASN A 272 -5.92 17.76 18.60
CA ASN A 272 -6.78 18.65 19.39
C ASN A 272 -6.07 19.96 19.82
N TYR A 273 -4.88 20.24 19.28
CA TYR A 273 -4.11 21.44 19.59
C TYR A 273 -4.51 22.60 18.66
N ILE A 274 -4.69 23.78 19.21
CA ILE A 274 -5.06 24.99 18.45
C ILE A 274 -3.84 25.67 17.83
N THR A 275 -2.65 25.50 18.42
CA THR A 275 -1.40 26.09 17.92
C THR A 275 -0.26 25.07 17.87
N PHE A 276 0.66 25.25 16.92
CA PHE A 276 1.88 24.43 16.81
C PHE A 276 2.81 24.62 18.00
N GLU A 277 2.97 25.84 18.50
CA GLU A 277 3.83 26.13 19.66
C GLU A 277 3.40 25.32 20.89
N LYS A 278 2.07 25.23 21.14
CA LYS A 278 1.57 24.46 22.28
C LYS A 278 1.74 22.96 22.07
N LEU A 279 1.62 22.48 20.83
CA LEU A 279 1.91 21.10 20.47
C LEU A 279 3.39 20.77 20.68
N ASP A 280 4.31 21.62 20.21
CA ASP A 280 5.75 21.43 20.32
C ASP A 280 6.24 21.48 21.77
N ASP A 281 5.65 22.36 22.58
CA ASP A 281 5.85 22.40 24.03
C ASP A 281 5.48 21.05 24.69
N ASP A 282 4.28 20.54 24.40
CA ASP A 282 3.82 19.26 24.94
C ASP A 282 4.63 18.06 24.41
N ILE A 283 5.13 18.13 23.17
CA ILE A 283 6.08 17.16 22.63
C ILE A 283 7.36 17.17 23.47
N ALA A 284 7.95 18.33 23.71
CA ALA A 284 9.16 18.47 24.50
C ALA A 284 8.95 17.98 25.94
N ASP A 285 7.84 18.32 26.58
CA ASP A 285 7.50 17.86 27.94
C ASP A 285 7.40 16.33 28.02
N LYS A 286 6.70 15.69 27.07
CA LYS A 286 6.57 14.23 27.04
C LYS A 286 7.89 13.56 26.73
N VAL A 287 8.64 14.04 25.74
CA VAL A 287 9.96 13.50 25.42
C VAL A 287 10.89 13.63 26.63
N ASN A 288 10.93 14.77 27.31
CA ASN A 288 11.74 14.98 28.50
C ASN A 288 11.39 13.99 29.62
N THR A 289 10.09 13.76 29.83
CA THR A 289 9.60 12.78 30.81
C THR A 289 10.10 11.37 30.47
N PHE A 290 9.92 10.92 29.22
CA PHE A 290 10.40 9.60 28.78
C PHE A 290 11.91 9.46 28.92
N ILE A 291 12.67 10.50 28.56
CA ILE A 291 14.13 10.48 28.63
C ILE A 291 14.66 10.51 30.07
N ASN A 292 13.98 11.21 30.99
CA ASN A 292 14.44 11.32 32.38
C ASN A 292 14.02 10.12 33.23
N TYR A 293 12.81 9.61 33.04
CA TYR A 293 12.27 8.53 33.88
C TYR A 293 12.41 7.15 33.23
N GLY A 294 12.83 7.09 31.96
CA GLY A 294 12.86 5.85 31.19
C GLY A 294 11.49 5.48 30.64
N TRP A 295 11.44 4.37 29.91
CA TRP A 295 10.20 3.85 29.33
C TRP A 295 10.18 2.34 29.23
N CYS A 296 8.98 1.83 29.04
CA CYS A 296 8.74 0.42 28.85
C CYS A 296 7.96 0.15 27.57
N ARG A 297 8.27 -0.95 26.91
CA ARG A 297 7.58 -1.42 25.71
C ARG A 297 7.05 -2.82 25.95
N ASN A 298 5.74 -3.01 25.75
CA ASN A 298 5.07 -4.32 25.87
C ASN A 298 5.18 -4.98 27.27
N CYS A 299 5.33 -4.18 28.33
CA CYS A 299 5.40 -4.66 29.70
C CYS A 299 4.03 -4.63 30.40
N PRO A 300 3.71 -5.59 31.28
CA PRO A 300 2.52 -5.52 32.13
C PRO A 300 2.58 -4.29 33.05
N GLN A 301 1.42 -3.66 33.28
CA GLN A 301 1.30 -2.50 34.17
C GLN A 301 1.20 -2.96 35.63
N PRO A 302 1.83 -2.26 36.60
CA PRO A 302 2.69 -1.09 36.42
C PRO A 302 4.09 -1.48 35.91
N CYS A 303 4.64 -0.68 34.99
CA CYS A 303 6.02 -0.85 34.57
C CYS A 303 6.96 0.10 35.33
N ASN A 304 8.11 -0.42 35.78
CA ASN A 304 9.20 0.35 36.39
C ASN A 304 10.42 0.34 35.44
N PRO A 305 10.65 1.41 34.68
CA PRO A 305 11.79 1.54 33.78
C PRO A 305 13.17 1.56 34.48
#